data_AF-A0A919QW93-F1
#
_entry.id   AF-A0A919QW93-F1
#
_cell.length_a   1.000
_cell.length_b   1.000
_cell.length_c   1.000
_cell.angle_alpha   90.00
_cell.angle_beta   90.00
_cell.angle_gamma   90.00
#
_symmetry.space_group_name_H-M   'P 1'
#
loop_
_entity.id
_entity.type
_entity.pdbx_description
1 polymer ?
#
loop_
_entity_poly.entity_id
_entity_poly.type
_entity_poly.pdbx_seq_one_letter_code
_entity_poly.pdbx_strand_id
1 'polypeptide(L)'
;MNAHMTMNTSNDHPHLHFELGYDADGDGEASWGFAGSERVKPIFNGVTYGGSNNQTWRNVTSGNCGGGTGSPAAPAMMRGDGDGTMTIWRWSSNGSAFARSTDYHSGSFKTTQVGNRVAAGDVDGDGHDDIVAAYQNTEGTFGFHVWNNGVNYAGVWYTSGPYDLASVDDRLVLGGW
;
A
#
# COMPACT_ATOMS: atom_id res chain seq x y z
N MET A 1 -26.52 5.20 -6.53
CA MET A 1 -26.18 3.79 -6.24
C MET A 1 -26.42 3.56 -4.76
N ASN A 2 -27.56 2.95 -4.40
CA ASN A 2 -27.84 2.56 -3.02
C ASN A 2 -27.74 1.04 -2.95
N ALA A 3 -26.70 0.53 -2.27
CA ALA A 3 -26.63 -0.87 -1.90
C ALA A 3 -27.33 -1.02 -0.54
N HIS A 4 -28.58 -1.48 -0.56
CA HIS A 4 -29.26 -1.96 0.64
C HIS A 4 -29.68 -3.39 0.39
N MET A 5 -28.87 -4.35 0.86
CA MET A 5 -29.23 -5.76 0.88
C MET A 5 -29.19 -6.24 2.33
N THR A 6 -30.30 -6.02 3.04
CA THR A 6 -30.63 -6.74 4.27
C THR A 6 -31.77 -7.70 3.95
N MET A 7 -31.45 -8.85 3.38
CA MET A 7 -32.41 -9.95 3.29
C MET A 7 -32.22 -10.89 4.48
N ASN A 8 -33.34 -11.50 4.93
CA ASN A 8 -33.50 -12.41 6.08
C ASN A 8 -32.65 -13.72 6.03
N THR A 9 -31.69 -13.79 5.10
CA THR A 9 -30.73 -14.89 4.95
C THR A 9 -29.27 -14.42 5.05
N SER A 10 -29.04 -13.18 5.50
CA SER A 10 -27.70 -12.69 5.81
C SER A 10 -27.07 -13.59 6.87
N ASN A 11 -25.94 -14.20 6.55
CA ASN A 11 -25.19 -15.08 7.44
C ASN A 11 -24.04 -14.33 8.14
N ASP A 12 -24.16 -13.01 8.29
CA ASP A 12 -23.14 -12.10 8.84
C ASP A 12 -21.74 -12.28 8.22
N HIS A 13 -21.70 -12.70 6.95
CA HIS A 13 -20.47 -12.88 6.20
C HIS A 13 -20.41 -11.90 5.01
N PRO A 14 -19.33 -11.11 4.86
CA PRO A 14 -19.15 -10.27 3.70
C PRO A 14 -19.14 -11.15 2.43
N HIS A 15 -20.01 -10.83 1.49
CA HIS A 15 -20.03 -11.45 0.18
C HIS A 15 -20.38 -10.41 -0.87
N LEU A 16 -19.81 -10.56 -2.07
CA LEU A 16 -20.20 -9.78 -3.22
C LEU A 16 -21.35 -10.50 -3.91
N HIS A 17 -22.48 -9.80 -4.04
CA HIS A 17 -23.64 -10.26 -4.80
C HIS A 17 -23.77 -9.41 -6.07
N PHE A 18 -23.72 -10.04 -7.26
CA PHE A 18 -23.86 -9.36 -8.54
C PHE A 18 -24.97 -10.03 -9.36
N GLU A 19 -25.98 -9.25 -9.75
CA GLU A 19 -27.10 -9.69 -10.57
C GLU A 19 -27.48 -8.62 -11.59
N LEU A 20 -27.99 -9.05 -12.76
CA LEU A 20 -28.53 -8.19 -13.82
C LEU A 20 -30.00 -8.55 -14.05
N GLY A 21 -30.84 -7.54 -14.25
CA GLY A 21 -32.23 -7.68 -14.67
C GLY A 21 -32.52 -6.74 -15.83
N TYR A 22 -33.46 -7.09 -16.70
CA TYR A 22 -34.02 -6.17 -17.69
C TYR A 22 -35.54 -6.26 -17.60
N ASP A 23 -36.21 -5.11 -17.65
CA ASP A 23 -37.66 -4.98 -17.71
C ASP A 23 -38.17 -5.68 -18.98
N ALA A 24 -38.73 -6.88 -18.80
CA ALA A 24 -39.16 -7.76 -19.88
C ALA A 24 -40.67 -7.69 -20.10
N ASP A 25 -41.44 -7.26 -19.11
CA ASP A 25 -42.89 -7.09 -19.19
C ASP A 25 -43.35 -5.65 -19.48
N GLY A 26 -42.43 -4.69 -19.45
CA GLY A 26 -42.62 -3.30 -19.86
C GLY A 26 -43.28 -2.42 -18.81
N ASP A 27 -43.21 -2.81 -17.53
CA ASP A 27 -43.83 -2.07 -16.43
C ASP A 27 -42.98 -0.90 -15.89
N GLY A 28 -41.75 -0.75 -16.38
CA GLY A 28 -40.82 0.32 -16.04
C GLY A 28 -39.90 -0.03 -14.86
N GLU A 29 -40.04 -1.21 -14.27
CA GLU A 29 -39.16 -1.74 -13.23
C GLU A 29 -38.66 -3.14 -13.63
N ALA A 30 -37.66 -3.65 -12.92
CA ALA A 30 -37.27 -5.05 -13.07
C ALA A 30 -37.58 -5.75 -11.75
N SER A 31 -38.09 -6.98 -11.83
CA SER A 31 -38.47 -7.81 -10.70
C SER A 31 -37.30 -8.69 -10.21
N TRP A 32 -37.22 -8.93 -8.90
CA TRP A 32 -36.09 -9.62 -8.24
C TRP A 32 -36.55 -10.64 -7.20
N GLY A 33 -35.68 -11.63 -6.89
CA GLY A 33 -35.78 -12.44 -5.66
C GLY A 33 -36.72 -13.67 -5.67
N PHE A 34 -37.40 -13.99 -6.77
CA PHE A 34 -38.29 -15.16 -6.88
C PHE A 34 -38.20 -15.87 -8.24
N ALA A 35 -38.66 -17.11 -8.31
CA ALA A 35 -38.70 -17.89 -9.55
C ALA A 35 -39.68 -17.24 -10.55
N GLY A 36 -39.20 -16.93 -11.76
CA GLY A 36 -39.96 -16.20 -12.78
C GLY A 36 -39.75 -14.68 -12.77
N SER A 37 -38.93 -14.14 -11.86
CA SER A 37 -38.48 -12.75 -11.91
C SER A 37 -37.59 -12.49 -13.14
N GLU A 38 -37.49 -11.23 -13.56
CA GLU A 38 -36.82 -10.77 -14.79
C GLU A 38 -35.28 -10.77 -14.72
N ARG A 39 -34.74 -11.64 -13.88
CA ARG A 39 -33.32 -11.86 -13.69
C ARG A 39 -32.71 -12.49 -14.94
N VAL A 40 -31.67 -11.87 -15.47
CA VAL A 40 -30.90 -12.40 -16.59
C VAL A 40 -29.52 -12.88 -16.18
N LYS A 41 -29.05 -13.90 -16.91
CA LYS A 41 -27.66 -14.33 -16.81
C LYS A 41 -26.75 -13.21 -17.32
N PRO A 42 -25.65 -12.87 -16.64
CA PRO A 42 -24.69 -11.90 -17.14
C PRO A 42 -23.97 -12.47 -18.36
N ILE A 43 -24.35 -12.03 -19.56
CA ILE A 43 -23.72 -12.44 -20.81
C ILE A 43 -23.07 -11.23 -21.45
N PHE A 44 -21.76 -11.30 -21.66
CA PHE A 44 -20.99 -10.30 -22.39
C PHE A 44 -20.34 -10.96 -23.61
N ASN A 45 -20.62 -10.47 -24.81
CA ASN A 45 -20.09 -11.03 -26.08
C ASN A 45 -20.28 -12.55 -26.22
N GLY A 46 -21.43 -13.07 -25.77
CA GLY A 46 -21.76 -14.50 -25.83
C GLY A 46 -21.14 -15.36 -24.73
N VAL A 47 -20.32 -14.77 -23.84
CA VAL A 47 -19.74 -15.47 -22.69
C VAL A 47 -20.61 -15.22 -21.46
N THR A 48 -21.06 -16.30 -20.82
CA THR A 48 -21.81 -16.22 -19.55
C THR A 48 -20.84 -16.11 -18.38
N TYR A 49 -20.97 -15.05 -17.58
CA TYR A 49 -20.17 -14.81 -16.38
C TYR A 49 -20.98 -15.16 -15.11
N GLY A 50 -20.28 -15.58 -14.05
CA GLY A 50 -20.88 -15.95 -12.76
C GLY A 50 -21.63 -17.28 -12.74
N GLY A 51 -21.52 -18.09 -13.80
CA GLY A 51 -22.45 -19.20 -14.07
C GLY A 51 -22.07 -20.60 -13.61
N SER A 52 -21.06 -20.81 -12.76
CA SER A 52 -20.84 -22.17 -12.24
C SER A 52 -21.84 -22.47 -11.12
N ASN A 53 -22.90 -23.22 -11.46
CA ASN A 53 -23.73 -24.00 -10.52
C ASN A 53 -24.59 -23.23 -9.51
N ASN A 54 -25.14 -22.06 -9.83
CA ASN A 54 -25.98 -21.30 -8.89
C ASN A 54 -25.22 -20.94 -7.59
N GLN A 55 -23.88 -20.92 -7.66
CA GLN A 55 -23.02 -20.70 -6.51
C GLN A 55 -22.88 -19.20 -6.26
N THR A 56 -23.22 -18.80 -5.04
CA THR A 56 -22.69 -17.59 -4.44
C THR A 56 -21.17 -17.76 -4.35
N TRP A 57 -20.41 -16.83 -4.92
CA TRP A 57 -18.97 -16.78 -4.67
C TRP A 57 -18.76 -16.36 -3.22
N ARG A 58 -18.59 -17.36 -2.36
CA ARG A 58 -18.28 -17.18 -0.94
C ARG A 58 -16.77 -16.99 -0.81
N ASN A 59 -16.35 -16.11 0.08
CA ASN A 59 -14.93 -15.78 0.30
C ASN A 59 -14.24 -15.23 -0.96
N VAL A 60 -14.93 -14.37 -1.73
CA VAL A 60 -14.25 -13.56 -2.76
C VAL A 60 -13.27 -12.65 -2.05
N THR A 61 -12.00 -13.02 -2.08
CA THR A 61 -10.93 -12.11 -1.69
C THR A 61 -10.78 -11.08 -2.81
N SER A 62 -11.13 -9.83 -2.52
CA SER A 62 -10.79 -8.72 -3.41
C SER A 62 -9.27 -8.57 -3.46
N GLY A 63 -8.65 -8.75 -4.63
CA GLY A 63 -7.26 -8.33 -4.85
C GLY A 63 -7.07 -6.80 -4.84
N ASN A 64 -8.17 -6.04 -4.76
CA ASN A 64 -8.21 -4.59 -4.73
C ASN A 64 -8.38 -4.01 -3.30
N CYS A 65 -8.39 -4.86 -2.27
CA CYS A 65 -8.44 -4.41 -0.88
C CYS A 65 -7.30 -5.04 -0.09
N GLY A 66 -6.35 -4.21 0.35
CA GLY A 66 -5.32 -4.59 1.31
C GLY A 66 -4.10 -5.25 0.67
N GLY A 67 -3.10 -4.44 0.31
CA GLY A 67 -1.75 -4.93 0.10
C GLY A 67 -1.34 -5.79 1.30
N GLY A 68 -0.94 -7.03 1.02
CA GLY A 68 -0.36 -8.02 1.93
C GLY A 68 -1.03 -8.23 3.28
N THR A 69 -1.20 -9.48 3.70
CA THR A 69 -1.07 -9.80 5.14
C THR A 69 0.39 -9.59 5.56
N GLY A 70 0.88 -8.35 5.46
CA GLY A 70 2.22 -7.96 5.85
C GLY A 70 2.36 -8.10 7.35
N SER A 71 3.55 -8.52 7.79
CA SER A 71 3.93 -8.37 9.20
C SER A 71 3.55 -6.97 9.69
N PRO A 72 3.06 -6.81 10.92
CA PRO A 72 2.77 -5.49 11.46
C PRO A 72 3.98 -4.57 11.29
N ALA A 73 3.73 -3.27 11.07
CA ALA A 73 4.80 -2.29 10.94
C ALA A 73 5.75 -2.36 12.15
N ALA A 74 7.04 -2.19 11.86
CA ALA A 74 8.10 -2.27 12.86
C ALA A 74 9.04 -1.07 12.71
N PRO A 75 9.67 -0.62 13.80
CA PRO A 75 10.53 0.56 13.75
C PRO A 75 11.85 0.28 13.04
N ALA A 76 12.43 1.34 12.50
CA ALA A 76 13.82 1.43 12.09
C ALA A 76 14.45 2.71 12.66
N MET A 77 15.77 2.70 12.86
CA MET A 77 16.53 3.86 13.33
C MET A 77 17.78 4.06 12.51
N MET A 78 17.95 5.25 11.94
CA MET A 78 19.19 5.67 11.28
C MET A 78 20.16 6.22 12.32
N ARG A 79 21.28 5.53 12.57
CA ARG A 79 22.29 5.92 13.56
C ARG A 79 23.60 6.24 12.87
N GLY A 80 24.22 7.37 13.20
CA GLY A 80 25.60 7.64 12.83
C GLY A 80 26.56 6.87 13.74
N ASP A 81 27.55 6.20 13.15
CA ASP A 81 28.47 5.32 13.88
C ASP A 81 29.68 6.05 14.49
N GLY A 82 29.79 7.36 14.26
CA GLY A 82 30.87 8.20 14.77
C GLY A 82 32.18 8.11 13.95
N ASP A 83 32.25 7.20 12.99
CA ASP A 83 33.39 6.99 12.08
C ASP A 83 33.12 7.47 10.65
N GLY A 84 32.02 8.20 10.43
CA GLY A 84 31.59 8.65 9.10
C GLY A 84 30.80 7.62 8.32
N THR A 85 30.37 6.53 8.96
CA THR A 85 29.38 5.58 8.46
C THR A 85 28.06 5.69 9.24
N MET A 86 27.06 4.97 8.76
CA MET A 86 25.72 4.92 9.30
C MET A 86 25.23 3.48 9.31
N THR A 87 24.45 3.13 10.32
CA THR A 87 23.70 1.87 10.37
C THR A 87 22.21 2.15 10.50
N ILE A 88 21.40 1.47 9.68
CA ILE A 88 19.95 1.38 9.89
C ILE A 88 19.69 0.16 10.76
N TRP A 89 19.30 0.45 11.99
CA TRP A 89 18.88 -0.49 13.00
C TRP A 89 17.42 -0.87 12.79
N ARG A 90 17.09 -2.15 12.65
CA ARG A 90 15.71 -2.59 12.43
C ARG A 90 15.16 -3.54 13.47
N TRP A 91 13.84 -3.59 13.54
CA TRP A 91 13.09 -4.53 14.33
C TRP A 91 12.05 -5.26 13.49
N SER A 92 11.62 -6.42 13.95
CA SER A 92 10.40 -7.11 13.51
C SER A 92 9.31 -6.90 14.55
N SER A 93 8.05 -6.93 14.11
CA SER A 93 6.88 -6.82 14.99
C SER A 93 6.07 -8.10 14.96
N ASN A 94 5.57 -8.52 16.11
CA ASN A 94 4.54 -9.55 16.21
C ASN A 94 3.15 -8.97 16.57
N GLY A 95 3.00 -7.64 16.51
CA GLY A 95 1.76 -6.93 16.86
C GLY A 95 1.61 -6.60 18.35
N SER A 96 2.48 -7.11 19.22
CA SER A 96 2.48 -6.82 20.67
C SER A 96 3.86 -6.54 21.26
N ALA A 97 4.93 -6.85 20.52
CA ALA A 97 6.31 -6.59 20.89
C ALA A 97 7.19 -6.44 19.63
N PHE A 98 8.35 -5.82 19.83
CA PHE A 98 9.40 -5.71 18.82
C PHE A 98 10.61 -6.55 19.19
N ALA A 99 11.21 -7.21 18.20
CA ALA A 99 12.45 -7.97 18.35
C ALA A 99 13.49 -7.50 17.33
N ARG A 100 14.77 -7.59 17.69
CA ARG A 100 15.85 -7.17 16.81
C ARG A 100 15.81 -7.95 15.49
N SER A 101 15.97 -7.25 14.36
CA SER A 101 16.01 -7.84 13.02
C SER A 101 17.38 -7.59 12.36
N THR A 102 17.47 -7.84 11.06
CA THR A 102 18.64 -7.57 10.23
C THR A 102 18.84 -6.07 10.04
N ASP A 103 20.06 -5.61 10.32
CA ASP A 103 20.50 -4.23 10.13
C ASP A 103 21.07 -3.99 8.72
N TYR A 104 21.12 -2.72 8.31
CA TYR A 104 21.90 -2.28 7.16
C TYR A 104 23.09 -1.45 7.62
N HIS A 105 24.26 -1.70 7.06
CA HIS A 105 25.48 -0.93 7.29
C HIS A 105 25.89 -0.20 6.02
N SER A 106 26.12 1.10 6.10
CA SER A 106 26.53 1.90 4.95
C SER A 106 28.04 1.82 4.69
N GLY A 107 28.44 2.25 3.50
CA GLY A 107 29.79 2.79 3.31
C GLY A 107 29.93 4.17 3.97
N SER A 108 30.67 5.09 3.33
CA SER A 108 30.72 6.47 3.81
C SER A 108 29.33 7.13 3.67
N PHE A 109 28.75 7.51 4.80
CA PHE A 109 27.45 8.18 4.85
C PHE A 109 27.34 8.89 6.19
N LYS A 110 27.34 10.23 6.17
CA LYS A 110 27.31 11.03 7.40
C LYS A 110 25.89 11.44 7.71
N THR A 111 25.35 10.96 8.84
CA THR A 111 24.00 11.37 9.29
C THR A 111 23.88 12.88 9.53
N THR A 112 24.99 13.59 9.74
CA THR A 112 25.00 15.05 9.80
C THR A 112 24.63 15.74 8.49
N GLN A 113 24.81 15.10 7.33
CA GLN A 113 24.33 15.63 6.05
C GLN A 113 22.84 15.37 5.82
N VAL A 114 22.25 14.41 6.58
CA VAL A 114 20.81 14.20 6.63
C VAL A 114 20.12 15.13 7.62
N GLY A 115 20.71 15.33 8.80
CA GLY A 115 20.01 15.97 9.93
C GLY A 115 18.82 15.11 10.36
N ASN A 116 17.65 15.73 10.51
CA ASN A 116 16.41 15.04 10.89
C ASN A 116 15.48 14.71 9.70
N ARG A 117 15.98 14.86 8.46
CA ARG A 117 15.18 14.75 7.23
C ARG A 117 15.09 13.32 6.73
N VAL A 118 14.37 12.49 7.48
CA VAL A 118 14.09 11.09 7.13
C VAL A 118 12.57 10.87 7.15
N ALA A 119 12.07 10.15 6.16
CA ALA A 119 10.68 9.74 6.07
C ALA A 119 10.60 8.26 5.65
N ALA A 120 9.43 7.65 5.85
CA ALA A 120 9.16 6.29 5.44
C ALA A 120 7.81 6.19 4.72
N GLY A 121 7.73 5.25 3.78
CA GLY A 121 6.56 4.95 2.97
C GLY A 121 6.94 4.06 1.79
N ASP A 122 5.98 3.35 1.23
CA ASP A 122 6.13 2.56 0.00
C ASP A 122 6.35 3.50 -1.20
N VAL A 123 7.61 3.69 -1.61
CA VAL A 123 7.97 4.64 -2.68
C VAL A 123 8.31 3.96 -4.02
N ASP A 124 8.47 2.63 -4.05
CA ASP A 124 8.55 1.85 -5.30
C ASP A 124 7.24 1.12 -5.68
N GLY A 125 6.25 1.08 -4.81
CA GLY A 125 4.96 0.45 -5.04
C GLY A 125 4.99 -1.07 -4.88
N ASP A 126 5.98 -1.63 -4.18
CA ASP A 126 6.09 -3.08 -3.94
C ASP A 126 5.19 -3.60 -2.81
N GLY A 127 4.55 -2.68 -2.07
CA GLY A 127 3.67 -2.98 -0.94
C GLY A 127 4.37 -3.01 0.42
N HIS A 128 5.65 -2.63 0.49
CA HIS A 128 6.42 -2.48 1.72
C HIS A 128 6.97 -1.06 1.89
N ASP A 129 7.00 -0.57 3.13
CA ASP A 129 7.55 0.76 3.40
C ASP A 129 9.08 0.77 3.23
N ASP A 130 9.56 1.82 2.57
CA ASP A 130 10.96 2.14 2.38
C ASP A 130 11.40 3.28 3.30
N ILE A 131 12.71 3.55 3.33
CA ILE A 131 13.27 4.72 4.01
C ILE A 131 13.81 5.70 2.96
N VAL A 132 13.45 6.97 3.09
CA VAL A 132 13.96 8.07 2.26
C VAL A 132 14.66 9.09 3.15
N ALA A 133 15.90 9.46 2.79
CA ALA A 133 16.66 10.52 3.45
C ALA A 133 17.04 11.63 2.48
N ALA A 134 16.84 12.89 2.88
CA ALA A 134 17.36 14.04 2.15
C ALA A 134 18.79 14.35 2.63
N TYR A 135 19.76 14.18 1.74
CA TYR A 135 21.19 14.26 2.05
C TYR A 135 21.83 15.47 1.38
N GLN A 136 22.46 16.36 2.17
CA GLN A 136 23.17 17.52 1.65
C GLN A 136 24.54 17.13 1.09
N ASN A 137 24.72 17.22 -0.22
CA ASN A 137 26.01 16.97 -0.86
C ASN A 137 26.98 18.14 -0.60
N THR A 138 28.27 17.83 -0.55
CA THR A 138 29.34 18.81 -0.33
C THR A 138 29.47 19.84 -1.45
N GLU A 139 28.95 19.52 -2.64
CA GLU A 139 28.95 20.39 -3.83
C GLU A 139 27.80 21.41 -3.83
N GLY A 140 27.01 21.48 -2.76
CA GLY A 140 25.91 22.44 -2.61
C GLY A 140 24.62 22.01 -3.31
N THR A 141 24.45 20.73 -3.61
CA THR A 141 23.19 20.10 -4.03
C THR A 141 22.67 19.19 -2.93
N PHE A 142 21.46 18.66 -3.06
CA PHE A 142 21.01 17.54 -2.22
C PHE A 142 20.55 16.37 -3.07
N GLY A 143 20.51 15.18 -2.45
CA GLY A 143 19.92 14.00 -3.04
C GLY A 143 18.91 13.30 -2.13
N PHE A 144 17.95 12.60 -2.74
CA PHE A 144 17.08 11.66 -2.03
C PHE A 144 17.68 10.26 -2.12
N HIS A 145 18.18 9.77 -0.99
CA HIS A 145 18.71 8.42 -0.84
C HIS A 145 17.60 7.48 -0.38
N VAL A 146 17.49 6.32 -1.01
CA VAL A 146 16.40 5.36 -0.76
C VAL A 146 16.95 4.00 -0.33
N TRP A 147 16.32 3.42 0.69
CA TRP A 147 16.56 2.05 1.13
C TRP A 147 15.26 1.26 1.08
N ASN A 148 15.18 0.33 0.12
CA ASN A 148 14.00 -0.49 -0.03
C ASN A 148 13.85 -1.43 1.15
N ASN A 149 12.63 -1.56 1.65
CA ASN A 149 12.29 -2.36 2.83
C ASN A 149 13.17 -2.00 4.07
N GLY A 150 13.78 -0.81 4.08
CA GLY A 150 14.68 -0.32 5.12
C GLY A 150 16.05 -1.02 5.22
N VAL A 151 16.44 -1.89 4.28
CA VAL A 151 17.76 -2.59 4.29
C VAL A 151 18.50 -2.65 2.97
N ASN A 152 17.83 -2.44 1.84
CA ASN A 152 18.47 -2.58 0.55
C ASN A 152 18.70 -1.18 -0.02
N TYR A 153 19.94 -0.70 -0.04
CA TYR A 153 20.23 0.61 -0.62
C TYR A 153 19.91 0.61 -2.12
N ALA A 154 18.87 1.35 -2.50
CA ALA A 154 18.39 1.45 -3.88
C ALA A 154 19.00 2.63 -4.64
N GLY A 155 19.85 3.43 -3.97
CA GLY A 155 20.61 4.51 -4.59
C GLY A 155 20.05 5.90 -4.29
N VAL A 156 20.49 6.86 -5.11
CA VAL A 156 20.02 8.23 -5.12
C VAL A 156 19.00 8.36 -6.24
N TRP A 157 17.74 8.66 -5.91
CA TRP A 157 16.65 8.71 -6.89
C TRP A 157 16.39 10.12 -7.43
N TYR A 158 17.00 11.12 -6.80
CA TYR A 158 16.98 12.50 -7.26
C TYR A 158 18.22 13.21 -6.78
N THR A 159 18.77 14.08 -7.64
CA THR A 159 19.81 15.04 -7.28
C THR A 159 19.36 16.41 -7.73
N SER A 160 19.36 17.38 -6.82
CA SER A 160 18.96 18.74 -7.13
C SER A 160 20.02 19.50 -7.93
N GLY A 161 19.63 20.64 -8.51
CA GLY A 161 20.57 21.74 -8.75
C GLY A 161 21.10 22.35 -7.45
N PRO A 162 21.82 23.48 -7.51
CA PRO A 162 22.30 24.16 -6.30
C PRO A 162 21.15 24.45 -5.32
N TYR A 163 21.20 23.83 -4.15
CA TYR A 163 20.19 23.95 -3.11
C TYR A 163 20.76 23.51 -1.76
N ASP A 164 20.57 24.35 -0.76
CA ASP A 164 20.97 24.11 0.62
C ASP A 164 19.75 23.71 1.46
N LEU A 165 19.79 22.48 1.98
CA LEU A 165 18.76 21.93 2.84
C LEU A 165 18.68 22.63 4.21
N ALA A 166 19.61 23.53 4.58
CA ALA A 166 19.43 24.38 5.75
C ALA A 166 18.10 25.14 5.71
N SER A 167 17.62 25.51 4.53
CA SER A 167 16.34 26.22 4.35
C SER A 167 15.09 25.38 4.66
N VAL A 168 15.21 24.04 4.69
CA VAL A 168 14.11 23.15 5.04
C VAL A 168 14.14 22.72 6.52
N ASP A 169 15.17 23.13 7.26
CA ASP A 169 15.45 22.67 8.63
C ASP A 169 15.40 21.13 8.72
N ASP A 170 14.44 20.62 9.50
CA ASP A 170 14.25 19.21 9.83
C ASP A 170 13.12 18.55 9.02
N ARG A 171 12.54 19.24 8.04
CA ARG A 171 11.30 18.81 7.38
C ARG A 171 11.57 17.89 6.19
N LEU A 172 11.01 16.69 6.24
CA LEU A 172 10.80 15.81 5.10
C LEU A 172 9.48 15.06 5.30
N VAL A 173 8.64 15.03 4.28
CA VAL A 173 7.36 14.28 4.27
C VAL A 173 7.22 13.55 2.93
N LEU A 174 6.50 12.44 2.92
CA LEU A 174 6.12 11.69 1.73
C LEU A 174 4.60 11.75 1.55
N GLY A 175 4.13 11.63 0.31
CA GLY A 175 2.71 11.60 -0.02
C GLY A 175 2.48 11.23 -1.48
N GLY A 176 1.32 10.64 -1.77
CA GLY A 176 0.81 10.47 -3.12
C GLY A 176 0.04 11.73 -3.52
N TRP A 177 0.68 12.58 -4.31
CA TRP A 177 0.13 13.87 -4.76
C TRP A 177 -0.42 13.78 -6.19
#